data_AF-A0A7S1QI34-F1
#
_entry.id   AF-A0A7S1QI34-F1
#
_cell.length_a   1.000
_cell.length_b   1.000
_cell.length_c   1.000
_cell.angle_alpha   90.00
_cell.angle_beta   90.00
_cell.angle_gamma   90.00
#
_symmetry.space_group_name_H-M   'P 1'
#
loop_
_entity.id
_entity.type
_entity.pdbx_description
1 polymer ?
#
loop_
_entity_poly.entity_id
_entity_poly.type
_entity_poly.pdbx_seq_one_letter_code
_entity_poly.pdbx_strand_id
1 'polypeptide(L)'
;TRLASLVDPENLIVYDMHQFLSKLFDGLEAGCEGYDENGFSPGAPGASWGLDETIAWAQTYNKKLIMTEFASFPSNIAADDADCKSKVSNFLQRMSDSGVFIGFTVWQMGCPDCLGDQYDLKPYNLDWYRWSDWTSVLPTPTSTPAPTPAPPTAAPTPPPTASPTPPPPPPATNIALGQPAASSTE
;
A
#
# COMPACT_ATOMS: atom_id res chain seq x y z
N THR A 1 -0.74 3.16 8.44
CA THR A 1 -0.17 1.86 8.89
C THR A 1 1.35 1.96 8.85
N ARG A 2 2.12 1.09 9.55
CA ARG A 2 3.61 1.09 9.45
C ARG A 2 4.12 0.76 8.05
N LEU A 3 3.35 -0.03 7.30
CA LEU A 3 3.67 -0.35 5.91
C LEU A 3 3.67 0.91 5.03
N ALA A 4 2.75 1.85 5.25
CA ALA A 4 2.69 3.09 4.47
C ALA A 4 3.93 3.99 4.65
N SER A 5 4.65 3.88 5.77
CA SER A 5 5.84 4.70 6.05
C SER A 5 7.13 4.14 5.46
N LEU A 6 7.10 2.99 4.77
CA LEU A 6 8.27 2.52 4.04
C LEU A 6 8.60 3.52 2.92
N VAL A 7 9.87 3.93 2.87
CA VAL A 7 10.43 4.85 1.89
C VAL A 7 11.57 4.15 1.19
N ASP A 8 11.55 4.25 -0.13
CA ASP A 8 12.65 3.85 -0.99
C ASP A 8 13.04 5.07 -1.82
N PRO A 9 14.28 5.56 -1.74
CA PRO A 9 14.76 6.69 -2.54
C PRO A 9 14.58 6.49 -4.05
N GLU A 10 14.60 5.24 -4.53
CA GLU A 10 14.43 4.90 -5.95
C GLU A 10 12.95 4.74 -6.34
N ASN A 11 12.04 4.78 -5.36
CA ASN A 11 10.59 4.63 -5.54
C ASN A 11 10.20 3.30 -6.24
N LEU A 12 10.85 2.20 -5.86
CA LEU A 12 10.66 0.85 -6.41
C LEU A 12 9.90 -0.08 -5.46
N ILE A 13 9.37 0.41 -4.34
CA ILE A 13 8.54 -0.40 -3.44
C ILE A 13 7.20 -0.71 -4.12
N VAL A 14 6.93 -2.00 -4.25
CA VAL A 14 5.62 -2.56 -4.60
C VAL A 14 5.19 -3.48 -3.46
N TYR A 15 3.94 -3.34 -3.00
CA TYR A 15 3.40 -4.19 -1.94
C TYR A 15 2.75 -5.41 -2.56
N ASP A 16 3.16 -6.55 -2.04
CA ASP A 16 2.65 -7.84 -2.41
C ASP A 16 1.31 -8.12 -1.72
N MET A 17 0.35 -8.62 -2.49
CA MET A 17 -1.01 -8.93 -2.07
C MET A 17 -1.38 -10.32 -2.56
N HIS A 18 -2.18 -11.03 -1.75
CA HIS A 18 -2.67 -12.37 -2.06
C HIS A 18 -4.18 -12.35 -1.90
N GLN A 19 -4.92 -12.93 -2.83
CA GLN A 19 -6.36 -13.04 -2.75
C GLN A 19 -6.89 -14.25 -3.51
N PHE A 20 -7.59 -15.11 -2.78
CA PHE A 20 -8.38 -16.20 -3.36
C PHE A 20 -9.86 -15.86 -3.31
N LEU A 21 -10.66 -16.32 -4.28
CA LEU A 21 -12.11 -16.09 -4.26
C LEU A 21 -12.91 -17.27 -3.70
N SER A 22 -12.23 -18.33 -3.24
CA SER A 22 -12.87 -19.43 -2.51
C SER A 22 -13.55 -18.93 -1.24
N LYS A 23 -14.53 -19.68 -0.73
CA LYS A 23 -15.32 -19.31 0.45
C LYS A 23 -14.46 -18.92 1.66
N LEU A 24 -13.35 -19.63 1.86
CA LEU A 24 -12.43 -19.46 2.98
C LEU A 24 -11.20 -18.60 2.63
N PHE A 25 -11.13 -18.06 1.41
CA PHE A 25 -9.99 -17.28 0.92
C PHE A 25 -8.66 -18.03 0.96
N ASP A 26 -8.68 -19.35 0.78
CA ASP A 26 -7.53 -20.25 0.88
C ASP A 26 -7.11 -20.87 -0.46
N GLY A 27 -7.92 -20.71 -1.50
CA GLY A 27 -7.70 -21.35 -2.80
C GLY A 27 -7.83 -22.87 -2.79
N LEU A 28 -8.45 -23.47 -1.76
CA LEU A 28 -8.63 -24.93 -1.67
C LEU A 28 -9.99 -25.40 -2.17
N GLU A 29 -10.98 -24.49 -2.22
CA GLU A 29 -12.33 -24.77 -2.69
C GLU A 29 -12.60 -24.16 -4.06
N ALA A 30 -13.42 -24.84 -4.84
CA ALA A 30 -13.89 -24.34 -6.12
C ALA A 30 -14.93 -23.22 -5.95
N GLY A 31 -15.12 -22.45 -7.02
CA GLY A 31 -16.07 -21.34 -7.08
C GLY A 31 -15.51 -20.00 -6.55
N CYS A 32 -16.44 -19.04 -6.45
CA CYS A 32 -16.17 -17.66 -6.09
C CYS A 32 -17.04 -17.18 -4.91
N GLU A 33 -17.42 -18.06 -3.99
CA GLU A 33 -18.31 -17.71 -2.87
C GLU A 33 -17.71 -16.61 -1.97
N GLY A 34 -16.38 -16.58 -1.81
CA GLY A 34 -15.70 -15.56 -1.02
C GLY A 34 -15.72 -14.17 -1.66
N TYR A 35 -16.10 -14.05 -2.93
CA TYR A 35 -16.12 -12.74 -3.60
C TYR A 35 -17.13 -11.77 -2.97
N ASP A 36 -18.33 -12.25 -2.66
CA ASP A 36 -19.44 -11.44 -2.14
C ASP A 36 -19.44 -11.39 -0.61
N GLU A 37 -20.16 -10.41 -0.05
CA GLU A 37 -20.53 -10.44 1.35
C GLU A 37 -21.32 -11.73 1.66
N ASN A 38 -21.14 -12.28 2.86
CA ASN A 38 -21.73 -13.53 3.34
C ASN A 38 -21.09 -14.84 2.82
N GLY A 39 -20.03 -14.78 2.02
CA GLY A 39 -19.33 -15.98 1.53
C GLY A 39 -18.81 -16.87 2.67
N PHE A 40 -17.93 -16.30 3.51
CA PHE A 40 -17.33 -17.00 4.65
C PHE A 40 -18.32 -17.18 5.82
N SER A 41 -19.01 -16.09 6.19
CA SER A 41 -19.99 -16.07 7.27
C SER A 41 -21.01 -14.96 7.05
N PRO A 42 -22.27 -15.10 7.49
CA PRO A 42 -23.29 -14.06 7.36
C PRO A 42 -22.81 -12.71 7.92
N GLY A 43 -22.86 -11.66 7.10
CA GLY A 43 -22.43 -10.30 7.40
C GLY A 43 -20.93 -10.05 7.28
N ALA A 44 -20.10 -11.06 6.97
CA ALA A 44 -18.68 -10.82 6.72
C ALA A 44 -18.45 -10.23 5.33
N PRO A 45 -17.52 -9.26 5.21
CA PRO A 45 -17.15 -8.71 3.91
C PRO A 45 -16.48 -9.77 3.05
N GLY A 46 -16.75 -9.72 1.74
CA GLY A 46 -16.08 -10.56 0.74
C GLY A 46 -14.77 -9.96 0.25
N ALA A 47 -14.11 -10.68 -0.66
CA ALA A 47 -12.91 -10.21 -1.34
C ALA A 47 -13.15 -8.91 -2.11
N SER A 48 -14.36 -8.71 -2.66
CA SER A 48 -14.73 -7.49 -3.37
C SER A 48 -14.65 -6.24 -2.49
N TRP A 49 -15.05 -6.33 -1.22
CA TRP A 49 -14.90 -5.26 -0.24
C TRP A 49 -13.44 -5.07 0.16
N GLY A 50 -12.72 -6.16 0.42
CA GLY A 50 -11.29 -6.12 0.76
C GLY A 50 -10.44 -5.46 -0.33
N LEU A 51 -10.82 -5.65 -1.61
CA LEU A 51 -10.20 -4.97 -2.74
C LEU A 51 -10.42 -3.45 -2.70
N ASP A 52 -11.64 -2.98 -2.41
CA ASP A 52 -11.92 -1.52 -2.31
C ASP A 52 -11.11 -0.87 -1.21
N GLU A 53 -11.06 -1.49 -0.03
CA GLU A 53 -10.26 -0.99 1.10
C GLU A 53 -8.77 -0.97 0.77
N THR A 54 -8.27 -2.00 0.07
CA THR A 54 -6.88 -2.10 -0.37
C THR A 54 -6.54 -1.01 -1.39
N ILE A 55 -7.41 -0.78 -2.38
CA ILE A 55 -7.27 0.28 -3.38
C ILE A 55 -7.26 1.64 -2.69
N ALA A 56 -8.24 1.91 -1.83
CA ALA A 56 -8.36 3.18 -1.11
C ALA A 56 -7.11 3.44 -0.24
N TRP A 57 -6.59 2.41 0.44
CA TRP A 57 -5.36 2.50 1.20
C TRP A 57 -4.17 2.87 0.30
N ALA A 58 -3.98 2.16 -0.82
CA ALA A 58 -2.85 2.41 -1.71
C ALA A 58 -2.92 3.80 -2.35
N GLN A 59 -4.11 4.27 -2.74
CA GLN A 59 -4.33 5.62 -3.24
C GLN A 59 -4.02 6.68 -2.18
N THR A 60 -4.52 6.49 -0.95
CA THR A 60 -4.29 7.42 0.17
C THR A 60 -2.81 7.61 0.49
N TYR A 61 -2.02 6.53 0.39
CA TYR A 61 -0.59 6.55 0.73
C TYR A 61 0.34 6.56 -0.48
N ASN A 62 -0.20 6.76 -1.69
CA ASN A 62 0.53 6.77 -2.96
C ASN A 62 1.45 5.54 -3.13
N LYS A 63 0.90 4.34 -2.95
CA LYS A 63 1.62 3.06 -3.05
C LYS A 63 1.23 2.30 -4.33
N LYS A 64 2.14 1.43 -4.78
CA LYS A 64 1.88 0.48 -5.86
C LYS A 64 1.73 -0.93 -5.30
N LEU A 65 0.87 -1.71 -5.92
CA LEU A 65 0.51 -3.06 -5.49
C LEU A 65 0.76 -4.06 -6.61
N ILE A 66 1.12 -5.29 -6.26
CA ILE A 66 1.12 -6.45 -7.15
C ILE A 66 0.37 -7.57 -6.44
N MET A 67 -0.47 -8.29 -7.17
CA MET A 67 -1.18 -9.45 -6.63
C MET A 67 -0.43 -10.72 -7.02
N THR A 68 0.49 -11.23 -6.19
CA THR A 68 1.33 -12.38 -6.60
C THR A 68 0.61 -13.72 -6.47
N GLU A 69 -0.47 -13.79 -5.70
CA GLU A 69 -1.31 -14.98 -5.61
C GLU A 69 -2.77 -14.61 -5.82
N PHE A 70 -3.28 -14.89 -7.02
CA PHE A 70 -4.69 -14.74 -7.35
C PHE A 70 -5.26 -16.02 -7.93
N ALA A 71 -6.31 -16.55 -7.34
CA ALA A 71 -6.98 -17.71 -7.91
C ALA A 71 -8.47 -17.80 -7.60
N SER A 72 -9.14 -18.45 -8.53
CA SER A 72 -10.42 -19.09 -8.37
C SER A 72 -10.51 -20.28 -9.34
N PHE A 73 -11.25 -21.32 -8.97
CA PHE A 73 -11.38 -22.54 -9.77
C PHE A 73 -12.83 -22.72 -10.19
N PRO A 74 -13.09 -23.26 -11.39
CA PRO A 74 -14.44 -23.59 -11.80
C PRO A 74 -15.08 -24.54 -10.78
N SER A 75 -16.33 -24.29 -10.42
CA SER A 75 -17.12 -25.24 -9.65
C SER A 75 -17.58 -26.40 -10.55
N ASN A 76 -18.12 -27.44 -9.95
CA ASN A 76 -18.76 -28.53 -10.69
C ASN A 76 -20.18 -28.18 -11.17
N ILE A 77 -20.62 -26.94 -11.01
CA ILE A 77 -21.94 -26.43 -11.36
C ILE A 77 -21.78 -25.31 -12.38
N ALA A 78 -22.17 -25.57 -13.63
CA ALA A 78 -21.95 -24.64 -14.75
C ALA A 78 -22.55 -23.23 -14.56
N ALA A 79 -23.63 -23.11 -13.79
CA ALA A 79 -24.21 -21.80 -13.46
C ALA A 79 -23.28 -20.97 -12.57
N ASP A 80 -22.64 -21.63 -11.60
CA ASP A 80 -21.69 -21.00 -10.68
C ASP A 80 -20.39 -20.65 -11.40
N ASP A 81 -20.00 -21.40 -12.44
CA ASP A 81 -18.83 -21.07 -13.28
C ASP A 81 -18.99 -19.75 -14.01
N ALA A 82 -20.16 -19.51 -14.62
CA ALA A 82 -20.42 -18.27 -15.32
C ALA A 82 -20.43 -17.06 -14.37
N ASP A 83 -21.03 -17.23 -13.19
CA ASP A 83 -21.01 -16.23 -12.13
C ASP A 83 -19.58 -15.98 -11.62
N CYS A 84 -18.83 -17.04 -11.36
CA CYS A 84 -17.45 -16.96 -10.88
C CYS A 84 -16.52 -16.32 -11.91
N LYS A 85 -16.64 -16.66 -13.19
CA LYS A 85 -15.94 -15.98 -14.29
C LYS A 85 -16.25 -14.48 -14.33
N SER A 86 -17.52 -14.11 -14.17
CA SER A 86 -17.95 -12.70 -14.10
C SER A 86 -17.30 -11.97 -12.92
N LYS A 87 -17.27 -12.60 -11.74
CA LYS A 87 -16.65 -12.07 -10.51
C LYS A 87 -15.14 -11.89 -10.67
N VAL A 88 -14.44 -12.89 -11.19
CA VAL A 88 -13.00 -12.78 -11.53
C VAL A 88 -12.76 -11.62 -12.48
N SER A 89 -13.55 -11.51 -13.55
CA SER A 89 -13.42 -10.41 -14.51
C SER A 89 -13.69 -9.05 -13.86
N ASN A 90 -14.69 -8.93 -12.98
CA ASN A 90 -14.97 -7.68 -12.27
C ASN A 90 -13.83 -7.30 -11.32
N PHE A 91 -13.29 -8.27 -10.60
CA PHE A 91 -12.17 -8.07 -9.68
C PHE A 91 -10.94 -7.54 -10.42
N LEU A 92 -10.56 -8.19 -11.53
CA LEU A 92 -9.42 -7.80 -12.35
C LEU A 92 -9.62 -6.46 -13.06
N GLN A 93 -10.82 -6.18 -13.56
CA GLN A 93 -11.17 -4.86 -14.11
C GLN A 93 -10.99 -3.76 -13.06
N ARG A 94 -11.49 -3.96 -11.83
CA ARG A 94 -11.34 -2.99 -10.74
C ARG A 94 -9.89 -2.79 -10.33
N MET A 95 -9.08 -3.86 -10.29
CA MET A 95 -7.64 -3.74 -10.08
C MET A 95 -6.99 -2.88 -11.18
N SER A 96 -7.31 -3.13 -12.44
CA SER A 96 -6.80 -2.36 -13.59
C SER A 96 -7.22 -0.88 -13.50
N ASP A 97 -8.51 -0.62 -13.31
CA ASP A 97 -9.08 0.74 -13.25
C ASP A 97 -8.55 1.57 -12.08
N SER A 98 -8.13 0.91 -10.99
CA SER A 98 -7.60 1.58 -9.82
C SER A 98 -6.30 2.37 -10.08
N GLY A 99 -5.53 1.96 -11.10
CA GLY A 99 -4.20 2.50 -11.40
C GLY A 99 -3.12 2.24 -10.33
N VAL A 100 -3.44 1.60 -9.20
CA VAL A 100 -2.47 1.28 -8.14
C VAL A 100 -1.87 -0.11 -8.28
N PHE A 101 -2.59 -1.05 -8.90
CA PHE A 101 -2.04 -2.37 -9.24
C PHE A 101 -1.20 -2.30 -10.51
N ILE A 102 -0.03 -2.93 -10.48
CA ILE A 102 0.88 -3.02 -11.64
C ILE A 102 0.78 -4.36 -12.39
N GLY A 103 0.05 -5.31 -11.82
CA GLY A 103 -0.15 -6.64 -12.40
C GLY A 103 -0.53 -7.68 -11.36
N PHE A 104 -0.59 -8.93 -11.79
CA PHE A 104 -0.87 -10.08 -10.94
C PHE A 104 -0.26 -11.38 -11.51
N THR A 105 -0.18 -12.41 -10.68
CA THR A 105 0.14 -13.78 -11.08
C THR A 105 -0.94 -14.74 -10.62
N VAL A 106 -1.30 -15.68 -11.50
CA VAL A 106 -2.34 -16.68 -11.23
C VAL A 106 -1.76 -17.83 -10.42
N TRP A 107 -2.44 -18.20 -9.34
CA TRP A 107 -2.14 -19.37 -8.53
C TRP A 107 -3.15 -20.51 -8.84
N GLN A 108 -2.81 -21.80 -8.83
CA GLN A 108 -1.47 -22.38 -8.92
C GLN A 108 -1.24 -22.88 -10.36
N MET A 109 0.00 -22.89 -10.81
CA MET A 109 0.41 -23.45 -12.10
C MET A 109 1.37 -24.60 -11.89
N GLY A 110 1.15 -25.73 -12.57
CA GLY A 110 2.14 -26.82 -12.65
C GLY A 110 2.29 -27.59 -11.34
N CYS A 111 1.17 -27.90 -10.69
CA CYS A 111 1.09 -28.82 -9.57
C CYS A 111 0.06 -29.92 -9.89
N PRO A 112 0.47 -31.01 -10.55
CA PRO A 112 -0.46 -32.06 -11.00
C PRO A 112 -1.27 -32.72 -9.87
N ASP A 113 -0.74 -32.67 -8.64
CA ASP A 113 -1.40 -33.21 -7.44
C ASP A 113 -2.29 -32.19 -6.71
N CYS A 114 -2.30 -30.93 -7.15
CA CYS A 114 -3.12 -29.87 -6.55
C CYS A 114 -4.49 -29.80 -7.23
N LEU A 115 -5.54 -29.64 -6.43
CA LEU A 115 -6.90 -29.40 -6.93
C LEU A 115 -6.99 -28.11 -7.76
N GLY A 116 -6.04 -27.20 -7.57
CA GLY A 116 -5.99 -25.89 -8.21
C GLY A 116 -4.96 -25.75 -9.34
N ASP A 117 -4.59 -26.83 -10.04
CA ASP A 117 -3.70 -26.68 -11.20
C ASP A 117 -4.43 -26.13 -12.43
N GLN A 118 -4.34 -24.82 -12.62
CA GLN A 118 -4.97 -24.13 -13.75
C GLN A 118 -4.34 -24.49 -15.10
N TYR A 119 -3.15 -25.10 -15.10
CA TYR A 119 -2.46 -25.51 -16.32
C TYR A 119 -2.99 -26.86 -16.83
N ASP A 120 -3.16 -27.83 -15.92
CA ASP A 120 -3.56 -29.19 -16.31
C ASP A 120 -5.09 -29.36 -16.40
N LEU A 121 -5.87 -28.56 -15.67
CA LEU A 121 -7.34 -28.64 -15.69
C LEU A 121 -7.93 -28.12 -17.02
N LYS A 122 -8.85 -28.91 -17.60
CA LYS A 122 -9.53 -28.57 -18.87
C LYS A 122 -11.04 -28.42 -18.69
N PRO A 123 -11.67 -27.44 -19.37
CA PRO A 123 -11.06 -26.43 -20.25
C PRO A 123 -10.17 -25.46 -19.46
N TYR A 124 -9.07 -24.99 -20.07
CA TYR A 124 -8.18 -24.02 -19.43
C TYR A 124 -9.01 -22.81 -19.02
N ASN A 125 -9.05 -22.49 -17.73
CA ASN A 125 -9.72 -21.30 -17.22
C ASN A 125 -8.78 -20.07 -17.20
N LEU A 126 -7.55 -20.20 -17.74
CA LEU A 126 -6.61 -19.09 -17.90
C LEU A 126 -7.17 -17.97 -18.79
N ASP A 127 -8.18 -18.26 -19.59
CA ASP A 127 -8.93 -17.25 -20.35
C ASP A 127 -9.69 -16.27 -19.44
N TRP A 128 -9.98 -16.63 -18.18
CA TRP A 128 -10.64 -15.74 -17.22
C TRP A 128 -9.71 -14.64 -16.72
N TYR A 129 -8.40 -14.82 -16.89
CA TYR A 129 -7.34 -14.00 -16.29
C TYR A 129 -6.57 -13.18 -17.34
N ARG A 130 -7.19 -12.86 -18.48
CA ARG A 130 -6.51 -12.12 -19.54
C ARG A 130 -6.48 -10.64 -19.24
N TRP A 131 -5.38 -10.17 -18.65
CA TRP A 131 -5.19 -8.75 -18.31
C TRP A 131 -5.41 -7.79 -19.49
N SER A 132 -5.08 -8.24 -20.71
CA SER A 132 -5.29 -7.51 -21.95
C SER A 132 -6.74 -7.11 -22.22
N ASP A 133 -7.70 -7.81 -21.63
CA ASP A 133 -9.13 -7.56 -21.83
C ASP A 133 -9.57 -6.27 -21.12
N TRP A 134 -8.79 -5.80 -20.14
CA TRP A 134 -9.11 -4.64 -19.30
C TRP A 134 -8.10 -3.50 -19.46
N THR A 135 -6.86 -3.80 -19.85
CA THR A 135 -5.92 -2.76 -20.25
C THR A 135 -6.11 -2.43 -21.73
N SER A 136 -7.02 -1.52 -22.05
CA SER A 136 -6.94 -0.81 -23.33
C SER A 136 -5.54 -0.21 -23.40
N VAL A 137 -4.71 -0.70 -24.33
CA VAL A 137 -3.31 -0.33 -24.59
C VAL A 137 -2.93 0.90 -23.77
N LEU A 138 -2.36 0.66 -22.58
CA LEU A 138 -1.99 1.75 -21.66
C LEU A 138 -1.36 2.85 -22.52
N PRO A 139 -1.89 4.09 -22.53
CA PRO A 139 -1.25 5.15 -23.27
C PRO A 139 0.21 5.13 -22.84
N THR A 140 1.11 4.95 -23.83
CA THR A 140 2.56 4.87 -23.59
C THR A 140 2.88 5.94 -22.57
N PRO A 141 3.41 5.59 -21.38
CA PRO A 141 3.52 6.53 -20.29
C PRO A 141 4.22 7.77 -20.83
N THR A 142 3.47 8.86 -20.93
CA THR A 142 4.04 10.13 -21.40
C THR A 142 5.12 10.44 -20.40
N SER A 143 6.37 10.39 -20.84
CA SER A 143 7.53 10.57 -19.97
C SER A 143 7.28 11.76 -19.07
N THR A 144 7.16 11.52 -17.76
CA THR A 144 7.08 12.62 -16.81
C THR A 144 8.32 13.47 -17.06
N PRO A 145 8.19 14.77 -17.38
CA PRO A 145 9.36 15.60 -17.61
C PRO A 145 10.26 15.48 -16.38
N ALA A 146 11.55 15.23 -16.63
CA ALA A 146 12.52 15.12 -15.58
C ALA A 146 12.35 16.31 -14.62
N PRO A 147 12.40 16.09 -13.29
CA PRO A 147 12.22 17.17 -12.34
C PRO A 147 13.18 18.30 -12.69
N THR A 148 12.63 19.51 -12.90
CA THR A 148 13.45 20.70 -13.10
C THR A 148 14.42 20.79 -11.93
N PRO A 149 15.74 20.90 -12.16
CA PRO A 149 16.70 21.06 -11.08
C PRO A 149 16.24 22.15 -10.13
N ALA A 150 16.19 21.83 -8.83
CA ALA A 150 15.87 22.83 -7.82
C ALA A 150 16.84 24.01 -7.98
N PRO A 151 16.37 25.27 -7.83
CA PRO A 151 17.26 26.41 -7.81
C PRO A 151 18.40 26.16 -6.81
N PRO A 152 19.65 26.53 -7.13
CA PRO A 152 20.75 26.40 -6.19
C PRO A 152 20.36 27.07 -4.88
N THR A 153 20.45 26.32 -3.78
CA THR A 153 20.20 26.85 -2.45
C THR A 153 21.10 28.07 -2.25
N ALA A 154 20.49 29.22 -1.91
CA ALA A 154 21.26 30.43 -1.64
C ALA A 154 22.31 30.12 -0.57
N ALA A 155 23.55 30.54 -0.81
CA ALA A 155 24.62 30.39 0.16
C ALA A 155 24.17 31.03 1.49
N PRO A 156 24.45 30.39 2.64
CA PRO A 156 24.05 30.93 3.93
C PRO A 156 24.65 32.33 4.11
N THR A 157 23.79 33.30 4.44
CA THR A 157 24.25 34.63 4.84
C THR A 157 25.20 34.49 6.02
N PRO A 158 26.42 35.05 5.95
CA PRO A 158 27.36 34.96 7.07
C PRO A 158 26.71 35.55 8.32
N PRO A 159 26.96 34.95 9.51
CA PRO A 159 26.43 35.46 10.75
C PRO A 159 26.93 36.90 10.98
N PRO A 160 26.09 37.78 11.57
CA PRO A 160 26.51 39.14 11.87
C PRO A 160 27.76 39.12 12.77
N THR A 161 28.77 39.88 12.37
CA THR A 161 29.98 40.09 13.17
C THR A 161 29.58 40.59 14.56
N ALA A 162 29.98 39.87 15.60
CA ALA A 162 29.67 40.25 16.97
C ALA A 162 30.21 41.67 17.26
N SER A 163 29.34 42.53 17.76
CA SER A 163 29.72 43.86 18.23
C SER A 163 30.72 43.72 19.39
N PRO A 164 31.79 44.53 19.45
CA PRO A 164 32.78 44.45 20.51
C PRO A 164 32.12 44.61 21.88
N THR A 165 32.36 43.63 22.76
CA THR A 165 31.90 43.68 24.14
C THR A 165 32.58 44.86 24.86
N PRO A 166 31.81 45.77 25.49
CA PRO A 166 32.41 46.85 26.27
C PRO A 166 33.27 46.28 27.41
N PRO A 167 34.36 46.96 27.78
CA PRO A 167 35.21 46.54 28.89
C PRO A 167 34.39 46.43 30.18
N PRO A 168 34.69 45.45 31.05
CA PRO A 168 33.93 45.25 32.28
C PRO A 168 34.03 46.50 33.17
N PRO A 169 32.94 46.87 33.84
CA PRO A 169 32.96 47.96 34.81
C PRO A 169 33.89 47.61 35.99
N PRO A 170 34.55 48.61 36.60
CA PRO A 170 35.42 48.39 37.74
C PRO A 170 34.64 47.76 38.91
N PRO A 171 35.28 46.89 39.71
CA PRO A 171 34.62 46.20 40.81
C PRO A 171 34.04 47.20 41.81
N ALA A 172 32.76 47.01 42.16
CA ALA A 172 32.07 47.80 43.15
C ALA A 172 32.63 47.51 44.55
N THR A 173 33.11 48.54 45.23
CA THR A 173 33.54 48.49 46.63
C THR A 173 32.31 48.30 47.52
N ASN A 174 32.05 47.07 47.94
CA ASN A 174 30.98 46.75 48.88
C ASN A 174 31.40 47.15 50.31
N ILE A 175 30.85 48.27 50.78
CA ILE A 175 30.85 48.62 52.20
C ILE A 175 29.77 47.77 52.87
N ALA A 176 30.18 46.75 53.61
CA ALA A 176 29.29 45.90 54.39
C ALA A 176 28.78 46.68 55.62
N LEU A 177 27.52 47.13 55.58
CA LEU A 177 26.77 47.44 56.80
C LEU A 177 26.05 46.17 57.26
N GLY A 178 26.40 45.73 58.47
CA GLY A 178 25.86 44.54 59.10
C GLY A 178 24.34 44.59 59.28
N GLN A 179 23.73 43.41 59.20
CA GLN A 179 22.32 43.22 59.50
C GLN A 179 22.18 42.17 60.62
N PRO A 180 21.35 42.43 61.65
CA PRO A 180 21.23 41.58 62.83
C PRO A 180 20.34 40.35 62.61
N ALA A 181 20.59 39.35 63.44
CA ALA A 181 19.94 38.05 63.49
C ALA A 181 18.43 38.13 63.73
N ALA A 182 17.66 37.32 63.00
CA ALA A 182 16.25 37.09 63.23
C ALA A 182 16.01 35.70 63.83
N SER A 183 15.21 35.70 64.89
CA SER A 183 14.75 34.60 65.72
C SER A 183 13.74 33.72 64.99
N SER A 184 13.83 32.40 65.21
CA SER A 184 12.83 31.41 64.80
C SER A 184 11.66 31.36 65.78
N THR A 185 10.45 31.19 65.27
CA THR A 185 9.31 30.64 66.02
C THR A 185 8.57 29.64 65.14
N GLU A 186 8.06 28.62 65.83
CA GLU A 186 7.41 27.37 65.42
C GLU A 186 6.24 27.48 64.45
#